data_AF-A0A5B7A4X1-F1
#
_entry.id   AF-A0A5B7A4X1-F1
#
_cell.length_a   1.000
_cell.length_b   1.000
_cell.length_c   1.000
_cell.angle_alpha   90.00
_cell.angle_beta   90.00
_cell.angle_gamma   90.00
#
_symmetry.space_group_name_H-M   'P 1'
#
loop_
_entity.id
_entity.type
_entity.pdbx_description
1 polymer ?
#
loop_
_entity_poly.entity_id
_entity_poly.type
_entity_poly.pdbx_seq_one_letter_code
_entity_poly.pdbx_strand_id
1 'polypeptide(L)'
;MASEYNYLNQSGCLAINDVDDASKFHKLMEALNTVRICKEDQERAFEMLAAVLWLGNISFQVIDNENHVEVVADEAVTSAASLMGCSAKDLMLALSTRRIQAGKDIVAKRLMLQQAIDTRDALAKFIYASLFDWLVEEINKSLEIGKRLTGRSISILDIYGFESFQKNSFEQFCINYANERLQQHFNRHLFKLEQEEYESDGIDWTKVDFEDNQECLNLFETKPIGLISLLDEESNFPKATDLTFANKLKQHLNANPCFKGERGGAFSICHYAGEVLYDTIGFLEKNRDPLHSDTIQLLSSCSCHLPQLFASNMLNQFQKQSVGTKFKGQLFKLIQQLENSTPHFIRCIKPNSKQLPGMYEKDLVLEQLRCCGVLEVVRIS
;
A
#
# COMPACT_ATOMS: atom_id res chain seq x y z
N MET A 1 16.53 -13.41 20.32
CA MET A 1 15.48 -14.28 19.69
C MET A 1 14.38 -13.41 19.08
N ALA A 2 13.59 -13.90 18.11
CA ALA A 2 12.53 -13.11 17.46
C ALA A 2 11.53 -12.48 18.46
N SER A 3 11.29 -13.15 19.59
CA SER A 3 10.47 -12.68 20.71
C SER A 3 10.99 -11.41 21.40
N GLU A 4 12.26 -11.04 21.22
CA GLU A 4 12.86 -9.83 21.79
C GLU A 4 12.56 -8.57 20.97
N TYR A 5 12.02 -8.71 19.75
CA TYR A 5 11.67 -7.58 18.90
C TYR A 5 10.18 -7.29 18.96
N ASN A 6 9.82 -6.09 19.38
CA ASN A 6 8.43 -5.66 19.55
C ASN A 6 7.62 -5.81 18.27
N TYR A 7 8.19 -5.51 17.10
CA TYR A 7 7.49 -5.66 15.83
C TYR A 7 7.20 -7.12 15.41
N LEU A 8 7.85 -8.10 16.03
CA LEU A 8 7.65 -9.52 15.69
C LEU A 8 6.81 -10.27 16.74
N ASN A 9 6.69 -9.76 17.96
CA ASN A 9 6.12 -10.50 19.08
C ASN A 9 4.66 -10.16 19.44
N GLN A 10 3.97 -9.29 18.68
CA GLN A 10 2.60 -8.86 18.98
C GLN A 10 1.51 -9.87 18.56
N SER A 11 1.76 -10.68 17.54
CA SER A 11 0.76 -11.58 16.95
C SER A 11 0.57 -12.89 17.74
N GLY A 12 1.51 -13.22 18.63
CA GLY A 12 1.60 -14.54 19.26
C GLY A 12 2.01 -15.67 18.31
N CYS A 13 2.33 -15.37 17.04
CA CYS A 13 2.73 -16.33 16.02
C CYS A 13 4.13 -16.00 15.50
N LEU A 14 5.11 -16.85 15.83
CA LEU A 14 6.52 -16.68 15.43
C LEU A 14 7.00 -17.74 14.44
N ALA A 15 6.19 -18.75 14.13
CA ALA A 15 6.53 -19.83 13.22
C ALA A 15 5.30 -20.21 12.41
N ILE A 16 5.53 -20.55 11.14
CA ILE A 16 4.50 -21.07 10.24
C ILE A 16 4.70 -22.58 10.14
N ASN A 17 3.62 -23.35 10.26
CA ASN A 17 3.68 -24.80 10.10
C ASN A 17 4.27 -25.17 8.73
N ASP A 18 5.14 -26.17 8.72
CA ASP A 18 5.82 -26.69 7.52
C ASP A 18 6.72 -25.67 6.78
N VAL A 19 7.12 -24.59 7.46
CA VAL A 19 8.07 -23.60 6.94
C VAL A 19 9.33 -23.60 7.80
N ASP A 20 10.46 -23.86 7.15
CA ASP A 20 11.79 -23.65 7.72
C ASP A 20 12.35 -22.30 7.24
N ASP A 21 12.33 -21.29 8.12
CA ASP A 21 12.83 -19.95 7.83
C ASP A 21 14.34 -19.93 7.59
N ALA A 22 15.11 -20.80 8.25
CA ALA A 22 16.54 -20.90 8.01
C ALA A 22 16.79 -21.43 6.59
N SER A 23 16.08 -22.48 6.17
CA SER A 23 16.15 -22.99 4.80
C SER A 23 15.70 -21.94 3.77
N LYS A 24 14.61 -21.21 4.03
CA LYS A 24 14.14 -20.13 3.15
C LYS A 24 15.15 -18.98 3.06
N PHE A 25 15.82 -18.64 4.15
CA PHE A 25 16.87 -17.63 4.14
C PHE A 25 18.06 -18.03 3.27
N HIS A 26 18.50 -19.30 3.33
CA HIS A 26 19.54 -19.79 2.43
C HIS A 26 19.13 -19.67 0.94
N LYS A 27 17.88 -20.03 0.61
CA LYS A 27 17.34 -19.87 -0.74
C LYS A 27 17.28 -18.39 -1.17
N LEU A 28 16.93 -17.49 -0.25
CA LEU A 28 16.96 -16.05 -0.50
C LEU A 28 18.39 -15.58 -0.82
N MET A 29 19.39 -16.00 -0.05
CA MET A 29 20.79 -15.66 -0.31
C MET A 29 21.26 -16.17 -1.68
N GLU A 30 20.89 -17.40 -2.06
CA GLU A 30 21.17 -17.94 -3.39
C GLU A 30 20.48 -17.12 -4.51
N ALA A 31 19.23 -16.71 -4.30
CA ALA A 31 18.51 -15.86 -5.24
C ALA A 31 19.15 -14.47 -5.39
N LEU A 32 19.54 -13.81 -4.31
CA LEU A 32 20.23 -12.51 -4.32
C LEU A 32 21.55 -12.58 -5.10
N ASN A 33 22.32 -13.66 -4.92
CA ASN A 33 23.53 -13.91 -5.69
C ASN A 33 23.22 -14.13 -7.19
N THR A 34 22.13 -14.82 -7.50
CA THR A 34 21.70 -15.09 -8.88
C THR A 34 21.33 -13.81 -9.62
N VAL A 35 20.63 -12.89 -8.96
CA VAL A 35 20.32 -11.55 -9.49
C VAL A 35 21.49 -10.57 -9.35
N ARG A 36 22.70 -11.04 -8.99
CA ARG A 36 23.95 -10.27 -9.00
C ARG A 36 24.00 -9.07 -8.04
N ILE A 37 23.23 -9.09 -6.96
CA ILE A 37 23.41 -8.13 -5.87
C ILE A 37 24.69 -8.52 -5.13
N CYS A 38 25.66 -7.61 -4.99
CA CYS A 38 26.94 -7.92 -4.35
C CYS A 38 26.79 -8.15 -2.84
N LYS A 39 27.79 -8.78 -2.21
CA LYS A 39 27.72 -9.13 -0.78
C LYS A 39 27.62 -7.89 0.10
N GLU A 40 28.33 -6.83 -0.26
CA GLU A 40 28.32 -5.56 0.48
C GLU A 40 26.92 -4.94 0.49
N ASP A 41 26.20 -4.98 -0.63
CA ASP A 41 24.84 -4.44 -0.71
C ASP A 41 23.80 -5.39 -0.06
N GLN A 42 24.02 -6.71 -0.11
CA GLN A 42 23.21 -7.67 0.67
C GLN A 42 23.34 -7.39 2.18
N GLU A 43 24.58 -7.22 2.68
CA GLU A 43 24.83 -6.90 4.09
C GLU A 43 24.16 -5.58 4.49
N ARG A 44 24.29 -4.52 3.69
CA ARG A 44 23.61 -3.24 3.92
C ARG A 44 22.08 -3.37 3.95
N ALA A 45 21.51 -4.20 3.07
CA ALA A 45 20.07 -4.47 3.08
C ALA A 45 19.64 -5.14 4.39
N PHE A 46 20.41 -6.12 4.88
CA PHE A 46 20.14 -6.77 6.16
C PHE A 46 20.36 -5.83 7.36
N GLU A 47 21.34 -4.93 7.30
CA GLU A 47 21.53 -3.87 8.31
C GLU A 47 20.31 -2.96 8.40
N MET A 48 19.71 -2.58 7.27
CA MET A 48 18.47 -1.79 7.25
C MET A 48 17.27 -2.56 7.83
N LEU A 49 17.14 -3.85 7.52
CA LEU A 49 16.11 -4.70 8.14
C LEU A 49 16.31 -4.82 9.65
N ALA A 50 17.54 -5.01 10.10
CA ALA A 50 17.87 -5.04 11.53
C ALA A 50 17.60 -3.68 12.19
N ALA A 51 17.88 -2.56 11.51
CA ALA A 51 17.57 -1.22 11.99
C ALA A 51 16.07 -1.03 12.21
N VAL A 52 15.22 -1.52 11.29
CA VAL A 52 13.76 -1.51 11.45
C VAL A 52 13.33 -2.26 12.71
N LEU A 53 13.91 -3.43 12.99
CA LEU A 53 13.61 -4.19 14.20
C LEU A 53 14.05 -3.46 15.48
N TRP A 54 15.25 -2.87 15.47
CA TRP A 54 15.74 -2.08 16.60
C TRP A 54 14.95 -0.79 16.84
N LEU A 55 14.51 -0.11 15.77
CA LEU A 55 13.61 1.03 15.87
C LEU A 55 12.34 0.66 16.65
N GLY A 56 11.73 -0.51 16.37
CA GLY A 56 10.54 -0.98 17.11
C GLY A 56 10.76 -1.20 18.62
N ASN A 57 12.02 -1.38 19.04
CA ASN A 57 12.39 -1.55 20.45
C ASN A 57 12.70 -0.23 21.16
N ILE A 58 12.81 0.89 20.44
CA ILE A 58 13.04 2.20 21.07
C ILE A 58 11.84 2.57 21.94
N SER A 59 12.16 2.91 23.20
CA SER A 59 11.20 3.31 24.22
C SER A 59 11.30 4.82 24.54
N PHE A 60 10.23 5.36 25.10
CA PHE A 60 10.09 6.78 25.40
C PHE A 60 9.75 6.99 26.88
N GLN A 61 10.31 8.04 27.48
CA GLN A 61 10.04 8.44 28.87
C GLN A 61 9.43 9.84 28.91
N VAL A 62 8.39 10.02 29.72
CA VAL A 62 7.77 11.33 29.97
C VAL A 62 8.70 12.18 30.84
N ILE A 63 8.93 13.43 30.43
CA ILE A 63 9.90 14.35 31.06
C ILE A 63 9.27 15.56 31.75
N ASP A 64 7.99 15.85 31.49
CA ASP A 64 7.31 17.01 32.06
C ASP A 64 5.81 16.79 32.28
N ASN A 65 5.17 17.77 32.92
CA ASN A 65 3.73 17.76 33.23
C ASN A 65 2.84 17.95 31.98
N GLU A 66 3.42 18.33 30.85
CA GLU A 66 2.70 18.48 29.56
C GLU A 66 2.72 17.17 28.76
N ASN A 67 3.21 16.08 29.36
CA ASN A 67 3.35 14.75 28.76
C ASN A 67 4.29 14.71 27.55
N HIS A 68 5.26 15.62 27.47
CA HIS A 68 6.33 15.50 26.48
C HIS A 68 7.24 14.34 26.82
N VAL A 69 7.85 13.77 25.78
CA VAL A 69 8.73 12.61 25.92
C VAL A 69 10.14 12.85 25.39
N GLU A 70 11.09 12.13 25.97
CA GLU A 70 12.42 11.90 25.41
C GLU A 70 12.62 10.41 25.13
N VAL A 71 13.50 10.09 24.21
CA VAL A 71 13.91 8.72 23.95
C VAL A 71 14.74 8.20 25.12
N VAL A 72 14.53 6.95 25.54
CA VAL A 72 15.39 6.31 26.52
C VAL A 72 16.72 5.96 25.85
N ALA A 73 17.82 6.43 26.43
CA ALA A 73 19.16 6.17 25.91
C ALA A 73 19.62 4.75 26.29
N ASP A 74 19.16 3.76 25.53
CA ASP A 74 19.44 2.34 25.72
C ASP A 74 20.13 1.68 24.50
N GLU A 75 20.24 0.36 24.56
CA GLU A 75 20.80 -0.44 23.47
C GLU A 75 19.98 -0.29 22.17
N ALA A 76 18.65 -0.13 22.25
CA ALA A 76 17.81 -0.09 21.06
C ALA A 76 18.11 1.12 20.20
N VAL A 77 18.19 2.32 20.80
CA VAL A 77 18.52 3.54 20.04
C VAL A 77 19.96 3.54 19.55
N THR A 78 20.89 2.98 20.34
CA THR A 78 22.31 2.89 19.97
C THR A 78 22.51 1.95 18.77
N SER A 79 21.88 0.78 18.80
CA SER A 79 21.95 -0.22 17.73
C SER A 79 21.27 0.28 16.45
N ALA A 80 20.08 0.87 16.54
CA ALA A 80 19.40 1.47 15.40
C ALA A 80 20.24 2.57 14.74
N ALA A 81 20.78 3.49 15.55
CA ALA A 81 21.62 4.58 15.05
C ALA A 81 22.90 4.07 14.38
N SER A 82 23.57 3.07 14.97
CA SER A 82 24.77 2.46 14.41
C SER A 82 24.51 1.83 13.05
N LEU A 83 23.44 1.04 12.90
CA LEU A 83 23.08 0.38 11.64
C LEU A 83 22.69 1.39 10.56
N MET A 84 21.95 2.45 10.94
CA MET A 84 21.61 3.55 10.04
C MET A 84 22.80 4.46 9.70
N GLY A 85 23.91 4.37 10.43
CA GLY A 85 25.06 5.24 10.26
C GLY A 85 24.83 6.68 10.72
N CYS A 86 24.02 6.91 11.76
CA CYS A 86 23.85 8.23 12.37
C CYS A 86 24.25 8.22 13.85
N SER A 87 24.34 9.40 14.47
CA SER A 87 24.59 9.45 15.91
C SER A 87 23.30 9.14 16.68
N ALA A 88 23.42 8.43 17.80
CA ALA A 88 22.28 8.16 18.67
C ALA A 88 21.59 9.46 19.11
N LYS A 89 22.34 10.53 19.34
CA LYS A 89 21.79 11.85 19.71
C LYS A 89 20.90 12.43 18.62
N ASP A 90 21.32 12.34 17.36
CA ASP A 90 20.53 12.86 16.23
C ASP A 90 19.26 12.04 16.02
N LEU A 91 19.35 10.71 16.14
CA LEU A 91 18.18 9.83 16.09
C LEU A 91 17.20 10.13 17.24
N MET A 92 17.70 10.28 18.47
CA MET A 92 16.88 10.64 19.63
C MET A 92 16.15 11.97 19.42
N LEU A 93 16.86 12.99 18.91
CA LEU A 93 16.30 14.31 18.63
C LEU A 93 15.21 14.24 17.55
N ALA A 94 15.45 13.49 16.47
CA ALA A 94 14.50 13.31 15.38
C ALA A 94 13.22 12.57 15.80
N LEU A 95 13.30 11.71 16.83
CA LEU A 95 12.17 10.93 17.34
C LEU A 95 11.40 11.65 18.47
N SER A 96 11.99 12.62 19.17
CA SER A 96 11.37 13.31 20.30
C SER A 96 11.00 14.78 20.02
N THR A 97 11.48 15.35 18.91
CA THR A 97 11.22 16.74 18.55
C THR A 97 10.77 16.90 17.11
N ARG A 98 10.12 18.02 16.84
CA ARG A 98 9.68 18.42 15.51
C ARG A 98 9.96 19.88 15.27
N ARG A 99 10.67 20.19 14.20
CA ARG A 99 10.90 21.57 13.75
C ARG A 99 9.67 22.06 13.01
N ILE A 100 9.12 23.16 13.49
CA ILE A 100 7.93 23.82 12.93
C ILE A 100 8.33 25.22 12.49
N GLN A 101 7.93 25.59 11.29
CA GLN A 101 8.10 26.95 10.81
C GLN A 101 7.07 27.87 11.48
N ALA A 102 7.54 28.76 12.33
CA ALA A 102 6.75 29.78 13.02
C ALA A 102 7.06 31.15 12.39
N GLY A 103 6.35 31.48 11.30
CA GLY A 103 6.65 32.67 10.51
C GLY A 103 7.99 32.54 9.78
N LYS A 104 8.98 33.35 10.17
CA LYS A 104 10.34 33.30 9.60
C LYS A 104 11.31 32.40 10.37
N ASP A 105 10.94 32.02 11.60
CA ASP A 105 11.81 31.25 12.49
C ASP A 105 11.46 29.76 12.46
N ILE A 106 12.45 28.91 12.74
CA ILE A 106 12.27 27.47 12.91
C ILE A 106 12.33 27.17 14.41
N VAL A 107 11.23 26.69 14.97
CA VAL A 107 11.13 26.36 16.40
C VAL A 107 11.07 24.85 16.56
N ALA A 108 11.90 24.30 17.44
CA ALA A 108 11.84 22.89 17.82
C ALA A 108 10.75 22.70 18.89
N LYS A 109 9.71 21.95 18.54
CA LYS A 109 8.63 21.55 19.45
C LYS A 109 8.87 20.12 19.94
N ARG A 110 8.70 19.87 21.23
CA ARG A 110 8.75 18.52 21.81
C ARG A 110 7.49 17.72 21.46
N LEU A 111 7.65 16.42 21.28
CA LEU A 111 6.56 15.50 20.95
C LEU A 111 5.96 14.90 22.23
N MET A 112 4.66 14.61 22.17
CA MET A 112 3.98 13.76 23.14
C MET A 112 4.20 12.28 22.80
N LEU A 113 3.94 11.38 23.76
CA LEU A 113 4.20 9.94 23.62
C LEU A 113 3.68 9.34 22.31
N GLN A 114 2.40 9.53 21.98
CA GLN A 114 1.81 8.97 20.77
C GLN A 114 2.49 9.51 19.50
N GLN A 115 2.78 10.81 19.46
CA GLN A 115 3.43 11.45 18.30
C GLN A 115 4.86 10.92 18.09
N ALA A 116 5.57 10.62 19.17
CA ALA A 116 6.91 10.06 19.11
C ALA A 116 6.88 8.60 18.62
N ILE A 117 5.91 7.80 19.10
CA ILE A 117 5.65 6.44 18.61
C ILE A 117 5.31 6.47 17.11
N ASP A 118 4.39 7.34 16.69
CA ASP A 118 3.99 7.48 15.28
C ASP A 118 5.19 7.90 14.41
N THR A 119 6.06 8.78 14.91
CA THR A 119 7.28 9.21 14.20
C THR A 119 8.27 8.06 14.03
N ARG A 120 8.49 7.26 15.08
CA ARG A 120 9.33 6.06 15.04
C ARG A 120 8.80 5.04 14.05
N ASP A 121 7.49 4.75 14.11
CA ASP A 121 6.85 3.77 13.24
C ASP A 121 6.78 4.27 11.79
N ALA A 122 6.63 5.58 11.55
CA ALA A 122 6.74 6.18 10.23
C ALA A 122 8.16 6.03 9.65
N LEU A 123 9.21 6.26 10.45
CA LEU A 123 10.59 6.04 10.02
C LEU A 123 10.86 4.57 9.68
N ALA A 124 10.39 3.65 10.53
CA ALA A 124 10.53 2.21 10.29
C ALA A 124 9.81 1.77 9.00
N LYS A 125 8.55 2.18 8.82
CA LYS A 125 7.78 1.93 7.59
C LYS A 125 8.49 2.49 6.36
N PHE A 126 9.06 3.69 6.46
CA PHE A 126 9.77 4.31 5.36
C PHE A 126 11.05 3.56 4.96
N ILE A 127 11.89 3.18 5.94
CA ILE A 127 13.11 2.42 5.66
C ILE A 127 12.75 1.09 4.99
N TYR A 128 11.74 0.39 5.51
CA TYR A 128 11.29 -0.88 4.95
C TYR A 128 10.77 -0.73 3.51
N ALA A 129 9.90 0.25 3.25
CA ALA A 129 9.36 0.51 1.92
C ALA A 129 10.46 0.94 0.94
N SER A 130 11.39 1.82 1.35
CA SER A 130 12.49 2.28 0.50
C SER A 130 13.48 1.16 0.19
N LEU A 131 13.72 0.26 1.15
CA LEU A 131 14.54 -0.91 0.93
C LEU A 131 13.90 -1.87 -0.07
N PHE A 132 12.58 -2.05 0.00
CA PHE A 132 11.83 -2.83 -0.98
C PHE A 132 11.91 -2.21 -2.38
N ASP A 133 11.68 -0.90 -2.51
CA ASP A 133 11.81 -0.17 -3.77
C ASP A 133 13.24 -0.31 -4.34
N TRP A 134 14.27 -0.15 -3.51
CA TRP A 134 15.65 -0.35 -3.90
C TRP A 134 15.93 -1.79 -4.37
N LEU A 135 15.40 -2.80 -3.68
CA LEU A 135 15.55 -4.21 -4.09
C LEU A 135 14.92 -4.46 -5.47
N VAL A 136 13.73 -3.89 -5.72
CA VAL A 136 13.07 -3.96 -7.02
C VAL A 136 13.92 -3.27 -8.10
N GLU A 137 14.51 -2.11 -7.81
CA GLU A 137 15.43 -1.42 -8.72
C GLU A 137 16.67 -2.26 -9.04
N GLU A 138 17.30 -2.89 -8.05
CA GLU A 138 18.46 -3.76 -8.27
C GLU A 138 18.11 -5.00 -9.10
N ILE A 139 16.96 -5.63 -8.83
CA ILE A 139 16.46 -6.74 -9.65
C ILE A 139 16.23 -6.27 -11.09
N ASN A 140 15.58 -5.12 -11.27
CA ASN A 140 15.33 -4.55 -12.59
C ASN A 140 16.62 -4.24 -13.35
N LYS A 141 17.65 -3.67 -12.70
CA LYS A 141 18.97 -3.43 -13.31
C LYS A 141 19.64 -4.73 -13.76
N SER A 142 19.48 -5.80 -12.98
CA SER A 142 20.04 -7.12 -13.30
C SER A 142 19.33 -7.81 -14.45
N LEU A 143 18.00 -7.64 -14.52
CA LEU A 143 17.15 -8.19 -15.57
C LEU A 143 17.05 -7.30 -16.81
N GLU A 144 17.55 -6.06 -16.76
CA GLU A 144 17.48 -5.11 -17.87
C GLU A 144 18.26 -5.65 -19.07
N ILE A 145 17.52 -6.21 -20.02
CA ILE A 145 18.02 -6.49 -21.36
C ILE A 145 18.08 -5.13 -22.04
N GLY A 146 19.28 -4.56 -22.23
CA GLY A 146 19.46 -3.24 -22.85
C GLY A 146 18.72 -3.11 -24.19
N LYS A 147 18.72 -1.91 -24.80
CA LYS A 147 17.94 -1.53 -26.02
C LYS A 147 18.11 -2.41 -27.28
N ARG A 148 18.81 -3.54 -27.22
CA ARG A 148 18.96 -4.51 -28.31
C ARG A 148 17.99 -5.69 -28.13
N LEU A 149 16.89 -5.61 -28.87
CA LEU A 149 15.99 -6.69 -29.30
C LEU A 149 15.02 -7.27 -28.25
N THR A 150 13.75 -6.86 -28.30
CA THR A 150 12.64 -7.66 -28.87
C THR A 150 11.38 -6.77 -28.96
N GLY A 151 10.73 -6.74 -30.12
CA GLY A 151 9.59 -5.84 -30.38
C GLY A 151 8.24 -6.31 -29.82
N ARG A 152 8.24 -7.30 -28.92
CA ARG A 152 7.04 -7.91 -28.33
C ARG A 152 7.34 -8.34 -26.90
N SER A 153 6.43 -8.05 -25.98
CA SER A 153 6.49 -8.46 -24.58
C SER A 153 5.20 -9.13 -24.18
N ILE A 154 5.27 -10.11 -23.28
CA ILE A 154 4.11 -10.67 -22.58
C ILE A 154 4.18 -10.14 -21.14
N SER A 155 3.16 -9.39 -20.74
CA SER A 155 3.05 -8.85 -19.38
C SER A 155 2.17 -9.76 -18.54
N ILE A 156 2.67 -10.21 -17.40
CA ILE A 156 1.92 -11.00 -16.43
C ILE A 156 1.56 -10.08 -15.27
N LEU A 157 0.26 -9.91 -15.01
CA LEU A 157 -0.24 -9.13 -13.89
C LEU A 157 -0.72 -10.09 -12.79
N ASP A 158 0.02 -10.13 -11.69
CA ASP A 158 -0.35 -10.84 -10.48
C ASP A 158 -0.60 -9.82 -9.37
N ILE A 159 -1.85 -9.69 -8.94
CA ILE A 159 -2.28 -8.69 -7.96
C ILE A 159 -3.26 -9.31 -6.97
N TYR A 160 -3.45 -8.63 -5.85
CA TYR A 160 -4.52 -8.96 -4.91
C TYR A 160 -5.87 -8.97 -5.61
N GLY A 161 -6.62 -10.05 -5.42
CA GLY A 161 -8.04 -10.10 -5.79
C GLY A 161 -8.88 -9.22 -4.88
N PHE A 162 -10.17 -9.14 -5.17
CA PHE A 162 -11.14 -8.43 -4.34
C PHE A 162 -11.15 -8.96 -2.90
N GLU A 163 -11.11 -8.05 -1.91
CA GLU A 163 -11.05 -8.39 -0.48
C GLU A 163 -12.26 -7.83 0.27
N SER A 164 -12.91 -8.67 1.08
CA SER A 164 -13.95 -8.25 2.01
C SER A 164 -13.79 -9.01 3.33
N PHE A 165 -13.28 -8.30 4.33
CA PHE A 165 -13.05 -8.81 5.69
C PHE A 165 -14.10 -8.26 6.67
N GLN A 166 -14.06 -8.76 7.91
CA GLN A 166 -14.88 -8.21 9.00
C GLN A 166 -14.57 -6.73 9.31
N LYS A 167 -13.34 -6.29 9.04
CA LYS A 167 -12.89 -4.90 9.15
C LYS A 167 -12.04 -4.57 7.93
N ASN A 168 -12.51 -3.66 7.09
CA ASN A 168 -11.79 -3.20 5.90
C ASN A 168 -11.25 -1.80 6.16
N SER A 169 -9.95 -1.61 5.95
CA SER A 169 -9.27 -0.32 6.13
C SER A 169 -8.89 0.29 4.78
N PHE A 170 -8.02 1.31 4.82
CA PHE A 170 -7.53 2.03 3.64
C PHE A 170 -6.84 1.11 2.63
N GLU A 171 -6.16 0.06 3.09
CA GLU A 171 -5.50 -0.92 2.22
C GLU A 171 -6.53 -1.70 1.38
N GLN A 172 -7.57 -2.24 2.01
CA GLN A 172 -8.67 -2.91 1.29
C GLN A 172 -9.39 -1.94 0.35
N PHE A 173 -9.57 -0.68 0.77
CA PHE A 173 -10.15 0.36 -0.08
C PHE A 173 -9.33 0.55 -1.38
N CYS A 174 -8.00 0.60 -1.29
CA CYS A 174 -7.12 0.68 -2.46
C CYS A 174 -7.14 -0.60 -3.30
N ILE A 175 -7.11 -1.78 -2.67
CA ILE A 175 -7.17 -3.08 -3.35
C ILE A 175 -8.47 -3.22 -4.14
N ASN A 176 -9.61 -2.93 -3.52
CA ASN A 176 -10.91 -3.04 -4.16
C ASN A 176 -11.11 -1.99 -5.26
N TYR A 177 -10.57 -0.79 -5.09
CA TYR A 177 -10.51 0.21 -6.17
C TYR A 177 -9.72 -0.28 -7.39
N ALA A 178 -8.56 -0.92 -7.18
CA ALA A 178 -7.79 -1.50 -8.28
C ALA A 178 -8.55 -2.64 -8.98
N ASN A 179 -9.19 -3.52 -8.21
CA ASN A 179 -10.02 -4.59 -8.75
C ASN A 179 -11.23 -4.04 -9.53
N GLU A 180 -11.90 -3.00 -9.04
CA GLU A 180 -12.98 -2.32 -9.75
C GLU A 180 -12.51 -1.83 -11.12
N ARG A 181 -11.33 -1.20 -11.18
CA ARG A 181 -10.79 -0.68 -12.44
C ARG A 181 -10.40 -1.79 -13.41
N LEU A 182 -9.81 -2.87 -12.92
CA LEU A 182 -9.47 -4.04 -13.73
C LEU A 182 -10.71 -4.79 -14.22
N GLN A 183 -11.75 -4.84 -13.40
CA GLN A 183 -13.04 -5.38 -13.81
C GLN A 183 -13.67 -4.54 -14.92
N GLN A 184 -13.57 -3.21 -14.87
CA GLN A 184 -14.02 -2.35 -15.97
C GLN A 184 -13.24 -2.63 -17.26
N HIS A 185 -11.92 -2.79 -17.15
CA HIS A 185 -11.07 -3.14 -18.30
C HIS A 185 -11.45 -4.51 -18.88
N PHE A 186 -11.72 -5.50 -18.03
CA PHE A 186 -12.23 -6.82 -18.43
C PHE A 186 -13.59 -6.72 -19.14
N ASN A 187 -14.57 -6.07 -18.51
CA ASN A 187 -15.91 -5.88 -19.06
C ASN A 187 -15.86 -5.19 -20.43
N ARG A 188 -15.01 -4.16 -20.58
CA ARG A 188 -14.83 -3.46 -21.84
C ARG A 188 -14.28 -4.35 -22.94
N HIS A 189 -13.26 -5.15 -22.66
CA HIS A 189 -12.63 -6.00 -23.67
C HIS A 189 -13.50 -7.17 -24.09
N LEU A 190 -14.15 -7.82 -23.11
CA LEU A 190 -14.94 -9.02 -23.38
C LEU A 190 -16.33 -8.68 -23.92
N PHE A 191 -16.99 -7.65 -23.39
CA PHE A 191 -18.38 -7.38 -23.78
C PHE A 191 -18.53 -6.25 -24.79
N LYS A 192 -17.80 -5.15 -24.62
CA LYS A 192 -18.04 -3.94 -25.41
C LYS A 192 -17.35 -4.00 -26.77
N LEU A 193 -16.07 -4.34 -26.80
CA LEU A 193 -15.31 -4.40 -28.05
C LEU A 193 -15.76 -5.55 -28.96
N GLU A 194 -16.09 -6.73 -28.41
CA GLU A 194 -16.63 -7.84 -29.20
C GLU A 194 -17.99 -7.50 -29.82
N GLN A 195 -18.88 -6.82 -29.08
CA GLN A 195 -20.17 -6.36 -29.64
C GLN A 195 -20.00 -5.30 -30.72
N GLU A 196 -19.08 -4.34 -30.54
CA GLU A 196 -18.75 -3.31 -31.55
C GLU A 196 -18.19 -3.95 -32.85
N GLU A 197 -17.43 -5.04 -32.73
CA GLU A 197 -16.92 -5.81 -33.88
C GLU A 197 -18.05 -6.53 -34.62
N TYR A 198 -18.95 -7.23 -33.92
CA TYR A 198 -20.11 -7.89 -34.53
C TYR A 198 -21.04 -6.91 -35.24
N GLU A 199 -21.28 -5.73 -34.65
CA GLU A 199 -22.05 -4.66 -35.28
C GLU A 199 -21.37 -4.14 -36.55
N SER A 200 -20.05 -3.95 -36.51
CA SER A 200 -19.26 -3.50 -37.66
C SER A 200 -19.28 -4.50 -38.81
N ASP A 201 -19.28 -5.80 -38.51
CA ASP A 201 -19.34 -6.88 -39.50
C ASP A 201 -20.76 -7.15 -40.01
N GLY A 202 -21.77 -6.43 -39.49
CA GLY A 202 -23.17 -6.58 -39.88
C GLY A 202 -23.78 -7.91 -39.45
N ILE A 203 -23.23 -8.52 -38.39
CA ILE A 203 -23.74 -9.78 -37.83
C ILE A 203 -24.97 -9.46 -36.98
N ASP A 204 -26.07 -10.16 -37.24
CA ASP A 204 -27.30 -10.07 -36.45
C ASP A 204 -27.06 -10.73 -35.08
N TRP A 205 -26.69 -9.92 -34.09
CA TRP A 205 -26.36 -10.35 -32.73
C TRP A 205 -27.26 -9.67 -31.70
N THR A 206 -27.66 -10.43 -30.68
CA THR A 206 -28.43 -9.89 -29.55
C THR A 206 -27.47 -9.28 -28.54
N LYS A 207 -27.53 -7.97 -28.33
CA LYS A 207 -26.73 -7.28 -27.30
C LYS A 207 -26.88 -7.98 -25.96
N VAL A 208 -25.75 -8.25 -25.32
CA VAL A 208 -25.75 -8.84 -24.00
C VAL A 208 -25.67 -7.73 -22.98
N ASP A 209 -26.70 -7.66 -22.13
CA ASP A 209 -26.68 -6.80 -20.95
C ASP A 209 -25.67 -7.36 -19.94
N PHE A 210 -24.72 -6.51 -19.55
CA PHE A 210 -23.77 -6.79 -18.48
C PHE A 210 -23.84 -5.66 -17.44
N GLU A 211 -23.47 -5.98 -16.19
CA GLU A 211 -23.39 -4.96 -15.14
C GLU A 211 -22.15 -4.10 -15.34
N ASP A 212 -22.35 -2.85 -15.77
CA ASP A 212 -21.29 -1.85 -15.90
C ASP A 212 -20.98 -1.23 -14.53
N ASN A 213 -19.71 -1.26 -14.16
CA ASN A 213 -19.24 -0.77 -12.88
C ASN A 213 -18.68 0.67 -12.94
N GLN A 214 -18.93 1.38 -14.05
CA GLN A 214 -18.48 2.76 -14.25
C GLN A 214 -19.02 3.74 -13.19
N GLU A 215 -20.24 3.54 -12.67
CA GLU A 215 -20.80 4.37 -11.59
C GLU A 215 -19.99 4.25 -10.28
N CYS A 216 -19.55 3.03 -9.95
CA CYS A 216 -18.67 2.79 -8.81
C CYS A 216 -17.30 3.43 -9.04
N LEU A 217 -16.70 3.30 -10.23
CA LEU A 217 -15.44 3.99 -10.54
C LEU A 217 -15.54 5.51 -10.46
N ASN A 218 -16.66 6.09 -10.90
CA ASN A 218 -16.91 7.52 -10.80
C ASN A 218 -16.95 7.97 -9.33
N LEU A 219 -17.40 7.13 -8.41
CA LEU A 219 -17.39 7.41 -6.97
C LEU A 219 -15.95 7.61 -6.45
N PHE A 220 -15.00 6.79 -6.89
CA PHE A 220 -13.59 6.92 -6.52
C PHE A 220 -12.93 8.13 -7.18
N GLU A 221 -13.23 8.38 -8.45
CA GLU A 221 -12.34 9.13 -9.32
C GLU A 221 -12.80 10.52 -9.72
N THR A 222 -14.10 10.80 -9.64
CA THR A 222 -14.67 12.08 -10.03
C THR A 222 -13.99 13.22 -9.30
N LYS A 223 -13.62 14.27 -10.04
CA LYS A 223 -13.13 15.52 -9.46
C LYS A 223 -14.21 16.60 -9.57
N PRO A 224 -14.39 17.46 -8.55
CA PRO A 224 -13.66 17.48 -7.29
C PRO A 224 -14.25 16.57 -6.20
N ILE A 225 -15.42 15.96 -6.45
CA ILE A 225 -16.24 15.29 -5.44
C ILE A 225 -16.20 13.76 -5.63
N GLY A 226 -15.05 13.16 -5.38
CA GLY A 226 -14.85 11.70 -5.38
C GLY A 226 -14.08 11.26 -4.14
N LEU A 227 -14.16 9.97 -3.78
CA LEU A 227 -13.60 9.43 -2.54
C LEU A 227 -12.13 9.83 -2.34
N ILE A 228 -11.30 9.68 -3.37
CA ILE A 228 -9.87 10.00 -3.30
C ILE A 228 -9.65 11.52 -3.16
N SER A 229 -10.44 12.33 -3.87
CA SER A 229 -10.28 13.80 -3.82
C SER A 229 -10.71 14.36 -2.47
N LEU A 230 -11.82 13.86 -1.91
CA LEU A 230 -12.29 14.24 -0.58
C LEU A 230 -11.33 13.76 0.52
N LEU A 231 -10.76 12.56 0.37
CA LEU A 231 -9.75 12.05 1.29
C LEU A 231 -8.49 12.93 1.29
N ASP A 232 -8.03 13.36 0.12
CA ASP A 232 -6.88 14.25 0.00
C ASP A 232 -7.13 15.63 0.59
N GLU A 233 -8.29 16.20 0.34
CA GLU A 233 -8.67 17.49 0.90
C GLU A 233 -8.72 17.43 2.43
N GLU A 234 -9.37 16.40 2.98
CA GLU A 234 -9.50 16.22 4.42
C GLU A 234 -8.16 15.84 5.08
N SER A 235 -7.32 15.09 4.37
CA SER A 235 -5.94 14.79 4.79
C SER A 235 -5.11 16.07 4.91
N ASN A 236 -5.35 17.09 4.09
CA ASN A 236 -4.59 18.35 4.18
C ASN A 236 -5.22 19.38 5.14
N PHE A 237 -6.43 19.13 5.65
CA PHE A 237 -7.14 20.08 6.49
C PHE A 237 -6.61 20.07 7.95
N PRO A 238 -6.20 21.23 8.50
CA PRO A 238 -5.73 21.30 9.88
C PRO A 238 -6.84 20.88 10.86
N LYS A 239 -6.53 19.96 11.78
CA LYS A 239 -7.47 19.39 12.78
C LYS A 239 -8.58 18.48 12.21
N ALA A 240 -8.48 18.05 10.96
CA ALA A 240 -9.35 16.99 10.46
C ALA A 240 -9.14 15.68 11.24
N THR A 241 -10.23 14.92 11.37
CA THR A 241 -10.28 13.61 12.04
C THR A 241 -10.96 12.59 11.12
N ASP A 242 -10.76 11.31 11.36
CA ASP A 242 -11.41 10.27 10.56
C ASP A 242 -12.95 10.36 10.59
N LEU A 243 -13.52 10.93 11.66
CA LEU A 243 -14.95 11.21 11.76
C LEU A 243 -15.38 12.39 10.88
N THR A 244 -14.58 13.46 10.80
CA THR A 244 -14.89 14.58 9.88
C THR A 244 -14.80 14.12 8.43
N PHE A 245 -13.86 13.24 8.11
CA PHE A 245 -13.78 12.57 6.83
C PHE A 245 -15.05 11.76 6.51
N ALA A 246 -15.48 10.86 7.40
CA ALA A 246 -16.69 10.07 7.20
C ALA A 246 -17.94 10.95 6.97
N ASN A 247 -18.09 12.02 7.76
CA ASN A 247 -19.18 12.98 7.62
C ASN A 247 -19.14 13.71 6.28
N LYS A 248 -17.94 14.09 5.82
CA LYS A 248 -17.74 14.73 4.51
C LYS A 248 -18.13 13.80 3.36
N LEU A 249 -17.71 12.53 3.41
CA LEU A 249 -18.14 11.53 2.43
C LEU A 249 -19.67 11.44 2.38
N LYS A 250 -20.32 11.33 3.54
CA LYS A 250 -21.78 11.27 3.62
C LYS A 250 -22.46 12.53 3.09
N GLN A 251 -21.93 13.71 3.37
CA GLN A 251 -22.49 14.96 2.88
C GLN A 251 -22.46 15.05 1.34
N HIS A 252 -21.38 14.55 0.73
CA HIS A 252 -21.10 14.77 -0.69
C HIS A 252 -21.50 13.62 -1.60
N LEU A 253 -21.53 12.37 -1.10
CA LEU A 253 -21.66 11.17 -1.93
C LEU A 253 -22.97 10.39 -1.70
N ASN A 254 -23.80 10.78 -0.74
CA ASN A 254 -25.02 10.03 -0.37
C ASN A 254 -26.13 10.02 -1.45
N ALA A 255 -25.96 10.77 -2.54
CA ALA A 255 -26.84 10.68 -3.71
C ALA A 255 -26.38 9.62 -4.74
N ASN A 256 -25.15 9.11 -4.64
CA ASN A 256 -24.64 8.08 -5.53
C ASN A 256 -25.15 6.69 -5.08
N PRO A 257 -25.70 5.87 -5.99
CA PRO A 257 -26.29 4.58 -5.64
C PRO A 257 -25.28 3.56 -5.11
N CYS A 258 -24.00 3.70 -5.46
CA CYS A 258 -22.93 2.83 -4.99
C CYS A 258 -22.39 3.23 -3.61
N PHE A 259 -22.84 4.33 -3.01
CA PHE A 259 -22.32 4.83 -1.73
C PHE A 259 -23.39 4.86 -0.64
N LYS A 260 -23.01 4.42 0.56
CA LYS A 260 -23.88 4.49 1.73
C LYS A 260 -23.09 4.93 2.96
N GLY A 261 -23.47 6.07 3.54
CA GLY A 261 -22.84 6.58 4.76
C GLY A 261 -23.38 5.88 6.01
N GLU A 262 -22.51 5.22 6.77
CA GLU A 262 -22.88 4.45 7.96
C GLU A 262 -22.72 5.27 9.25
N ARG A 263 -23.17 4.68 10.38
CA ARG A 263 -22.99 5.30 11.70
C ARG A 263 -21.58 5.05 12.23
N GLY A 264 -21.12 5.90 13.15
CA GLY A 264 -19.88 5.66 13.88
C GLY A 264 -18.58 5.85 13.09
N GLY A 265 -18.62 6.57 11.97
CA GLY A 265 -17.43 6.84 11.14
C GLY A 265 -17.22 5.84 10.00
N ALA A 266 -18.10 4.87 9.79
CA ALA A 266 -17.97 3.92 8.68
C ALA A 266 -18.70 4.39 7.41
N PHE A 267 -18.40 3.76 6.28
CA PHE A 267 -19.17 3.88 5.03
C PHE A 267 -19.12 2.56 4.24
N SER A 268 -20.15 2.29 3.45
CA SER A 268 -20.18 1.16 2.52
C SER A 268 -20.04 1.62 1.07
N ILE A 269 -19.41 0.77 0.25
CA ILE A 269 -19.41 0.88 -1.20
C ILE A 269 -20.00 -0.39 -1.81
N CYS A 270 -20.92 -0.24 -2.75
CA CYS A 270 -21.41 -1.33 -3.59
C CYS A 270 -20.46 -1.53 -4.77
N HIS A 271 -19.56 -2.51 -4.65
CA HIS A 271 -18.64 -2.91 -5.71
C HIS A 271 -19.27 -3.95 -6.65
N TYR A 272 -18.62 -4.23 -7.79
CA TYR A 272 -19.04 -5.32 -8.68
C TYR A 272 -19.13 -6.69 -7.98
N ALA A 273 -18.33 -6.90 -6.94
CA ALA A 273 -18.28 -8.15 -6.17
C ALA A 273 -19.17 -8.13 -4.91
N GLY A 274 -19.89 -7.04 -4.64
CA GLY A 274 -20.79 -6.91 -3.49
C GLY A 274 -20.53 -5.66 -2.62
N GLU A 275 -21.37 -5.48 -1.60
CA GLU A 275 -21.23 -4.37 -0.63
C GLU A 275 -20.07 -4.64 0.33
N VAL A 276 -19.17 -3.66 0.50
CA VAL A 276 -18.05 -3.72 1.45
C VAL A 276 -18.13 -2.54 2.40
N LEU A 277 -18.08 -2.84 3.71
CA LEU A 277 -18.05 -1.86 4.79
C LEU A 277 -16.61 -1.48 5.14
N TYR A 278 -16.31 -0.19 5.10
CA TYR A 278 -15.01 0.38 5.45
C TYR A 278 -15.10 1.20 6.74
N ASP A 279 -14.08 1.05 7.59
CA ASP A 279 -13.90 1.84 8.81
C ASP A 279 -12.88 2.95 8.55
N THR A 280 -13.25 4.22 8.74
CA THR A 280 -12.36 5.35 8.44
C THR A 280 -11.20 5.50 9.43
N ILE A 281 -11.15 4.75 10.53
CA ILE A 281 -10.05 4.83 11.50
C ILE A 281 -8.69 4.67 10.79
N GLY A 282 -7.85 5.70 10.94
CA GLY A 282 -6.51 5.76 10.36
C GLY A 282 -6.46 6.11 8.87
N PHE A 283 -7.59 6.36 8.18
CA PHE A 283 -7.58 6.71 6.75
C PHE A 283 -6.79 7.99 6.47
N LEU A 284 -7.00 9.05 7.27
CA LEU A 284 -6.31 10.31 7.05
C LEU A 284 -4.81 10.17 7.27
N GLU A 285 -4.41 9.43 8.31
CA GLU A 285 -2.99 9.18 8.59
C GLU A 285 -2.35 8.33 7.49
N LYS A 286 -2.98 7.22 7.09
CA LYS A 286 -2.46 6.33 6.04
C LYS A 286 -2.38 7.02 4.68
N ASN A 287 -3.25 7.99 4.42
CA ASN A 287 -3.23 8.75 3.17
C ASN A 287 -2.18 9.89 3.17
N ARG A 288 -1.84 10.43 4.35
CA ARG A 288 -0.74 11.39 4.53
C ARG A 288 0.57 10.61 4.47
N ASP A 289 1.36 10.76 3.41
CA ASP A 289 2.72 10.19 3.38
C ASP A 289 3.53 10.80 4.55
N PRO A 290 3.84 10.02 5.61
CA PRO A 290 3.99 10.57 6.96
C PRO A 290 5.37 11.14 7.27
N LEU A 291 6.33 11.06 6.34
CA LEU A 291 7.70 11.47 6.65
C LEU A 291 7.84 12.98 6.84
N HIS A 292 8.30 13.35 8.02
CA HIS A 292 8.63 14.73 8.33
C HIS A 292 10.01 15.10 7.79
N SER A 293 10.19 16.38 7.47
CA SER A 293 11.46 16.92 6.96
C SER A 293 12.65 16.61 7.88
N ASP A 294 12.41 16.47 9.18
CA ASP A 294 13.44 16.15 10.17
C ASP A 294 13.98 14.73 9.99
N THR A 295 13.10 13.78 9.73
CA THR A 295 13.46 12.38 9.42
C THR A 295 14.23 12.30 8.10
N ILE A 296 13.81 13.06 7.09
CA ILE A 296 14.50 13.11 5.79
C ILE A 296 15.90 13.73 5.95
N GLN A 297 16.02 14.78 6.76
CA GLN A 297 17.33 15.37 7.06
C GLN A 297 18.23 14.40 7.83
N LEU A 298 17.69 13.66 8.81
CA LEU A 298 18.44 12.64 9.54
C LEU A 298 19.03 11.61 8.56
N LEU A 299 18.19 11.05 7.70
CA LEU A 299 18.60 10.03 6.72
C LEU A 299 19.61 10.58 5.70
N SER A 300 19.46 11.85 5.30
CA SER A 300 20.44 12.53 4.44
C SER A 300 21.79 12.74 5.11
N SER A 301 21.84 12.81 6.44
CA SER A 301 23.05 13.04 7.23
C SER A 301 23.76 11.75 7.68
N CYS A 302 23.11 10.60 7.53
CA CYS A 302 23.70 9.30 7.80
C CYS A 302 24.98 9.08 6.97
N SER A 303 25.95 8.33 7.50
CA SER A 303 27.16 7.92 6.78
C SER A 303 26.92 6.73 5.85
N CYS A 304 25.86 5.96 6.07
CA CYS A 304 25.51 4.80 5.26
C CYS A 304 24.83 5.21 3.95
N HIS A 305 25.17 4.51 2.85
CA HIS A 305 24.71 4.87 1.51
C HIS A 305 23.19 4.72 1.31
N LEU A 306 22.58 3.62 1.80
CA LEU A 306 21.16 3.35 1.61
C LEU A 306 20.26 4.43 2.26
N PRO A 307 20.44 4.82 3.54
CA PRO A 307 19.69 5.94 4.13
C PRO A 307 19.77 7.24 3.32
N GLN A 308 20.97 7.59 2.82
CA GLN A 308 21.15 8.79 1.99
C GLN A 308 20.42 8.67 0.65
N LEU A 309 20.48 7.50 0.01
CA LEU A 309 19.77 7.21 -1.24
C LEU A 309 18.24 7.32 -1.04
N PHE A 310 17.71 6.74 0.04
CA PHE A 310 16.29 6.80 0.37
C PHE A 310 15.83 8.25 0.56
N ALA A 311 16.62 9.06 1.28
CA ALA A 311 16.33 10.47 1.46
C ALA A 311 16.36 11.26 0.14
N SER A 312 17.35 10.99 -0.73
CA SER A 312 17.46 11.64 -2.04
C SER A 312 16.28 11.32 -2.96
N ASN A 313 15.86 10.05 -3.02
CA ASN A 313 14.71 9.61 -3.79
C ASN A 313 13.42 10.31 -3.33
N MET A 314 13.25 10.47 -2.02
CA MET A 314 12.12 11.22 -1.47
C MET A 314 12.17 12.71 -1.83
N LEU A 315 13.33 13.38 -1.70
CA LEU A 315 13.52 14.77 -2.10
C LEU A 315 13.18 15.03 -3.58
N ASN A 316 13.46 14.06 -4.45
CA ASN A 316 13.10 14.13 -5.87
C ASN A 316 11.60 13.85 -6.12
N GLN A 317 10.95 13.08 -5.24
CA GLN A 317 9.53 12.74 -5.29
C GLN A 317 8.63 13.71 -4.51
N PHE A 318 9.13 14.85 -4.01
CA PHE A 318 8.39 15.87 -3.23
C PHE A 318 7.29 16.62 -4.02
N GLN A 319 6.55 15.93 -4.88
CA GLN A 319 5.17 16.31 -5.16
C GLN A 319 4.35 15.94 -3.93
N LYS A 320 3.66 16.93 -3.34
CA LYS A 320 2.72 16.78 -2.21
C LYS A 320 1.48 15.94 -2.58
N GLN A 321 1.68 14.76 -3.11
CA GLN A 321 0.62 13.83 -3.46
C GLN A 321 0.43 12.87 -2.30
N SER A 322 -0.83 12.60 -1.97
CA SER A 322 -1.18 11.58 -1.01
C SER A 322 -0.91 10.17 -1.55
N VAL A 323 -0.95 9.18 -0.66
CA VAL A 323 -0.87 7.77 -1.05
C VAL A 323 -1.99 7.41 -2.03
N GLY A 324 -3.23 7.84 -1.77
CA GLY A 324 -4.39 7.58 -2.63
C GLY A 324 -4.23 8.16 -4.05
N THR A 325 -3.73 9.40 -4.16
CA THR A 325 -3.49 10.01 -5.48
C THR A 325 -2.31 9.36 -6.22
N LYS A 326 -1.22 9.02 -5.51
CA LYS A 326 -0.09 8.28 -6.10
C LYS A 326 -0.55 6.92 -6.64
N PHE A 327 -1.32 6.18 -5.83
CA PHE A 327 -1.88 4.88 -6.20
C PHE A 327 -2.80 4.98 -7.42
N LYS A 328 -3.74 5.93 -7.44
CA LYS A 328 -4.58 6.20 -8.62
C LYS A 328 -3.75 6.48 -9.88
N GLY A 329 -2.70 7.28 -9.76
CA GLY A 329 -1.80 7.58 -10.87
C GLY A 329 -1.05 6.36 -11.40
N GLN A 330 -0.56 5.50 -10.50
CA GLN A 330 0.09 4.23 -10.86
C GLN A 330 -0.88 3.25 -11.53
N LEU A 331 -2.08 3.09 -10.97
CA LEU A 331 -3.13 2.24 -11.53
C LEU A 331 -3.54 2.70 -12.93
N PHE A 332 -3.70 4.02 -13.14
CA PHE A 332 -4.02 4.55 -14.46
C PHE A 332 -2.94 4.22 -15.50
N LYS A 333 -1.65 4.38 -15.14
CA LYS A 333 -0.54 4.00 -16.02
C LYS A 333 -0.54 2.50 -16.34
N LEU A 334 -0.84 1.65 -15.36
CA LEU A 334 -0.97 0.20 -15.56
C LEU A 334 -2.08 -0.12 -16.56
N ILE A 335 -3.28 0.46 -16.38
CA ILE A 335 -4.41 0.22 -17.31
C ILE A 335 -4.06 0.67 -18.73
N GLN A 336 -3.40 1.82 -18.90
CA GLN A 336 -2.93 2.27 -20.21
C GLN A 336 -1.95 1.28 -20.86
N GLN A 337 -1.08 0.63 -20.07
CA GLN A 337 -0.18 -0.40 -20.59
C GLN A 337 -0.96 -1.64 -21.04
N LEU A 338 -1.98 -2.05 -20.27
CA LEU A 338 -2.84 -3.19 -20.61
C LEU A 338 -3.67 -2.95 -21.87
N GLU A 339 -4.23 -1.73 -22.04
CA GLU A 339 -5.00 -1.33 -23.23
C GLU A 339 -4.17 -1.38 -24.53
N ASN A 340 -2.84 -1.36 -24.45
CA ASN A 340 -1.94 -1.50 -25.59
C ASN A 340 -1.49 -2.95 -25.84
N SER A 341 -2.12 -3.93 -25.19
CA SER A 341 -1.78 -5.35 -25.30
C SER A 341 -3.01 -6.19 -25.62
N THR A 342 -2.81 -7.42 -26.09
CA THR A 342 -3.90 -8.40 -26.22
C THR A 342 -4.12 -9.07 -24.86
N PRO A 343 -5.29 -8.89 -24.22
CA PRO A 343 -5.51 -9.42 -22.88
C PRO A 343 -5.82 -10.92 -22.91
N HIS A 344 -5.30 -11.64 -21.92
CA HIS A 344 -5.69 -13.01 -21.60
C HIS A 344 -5.99 -13.10 -20.11
N PHE A 345 -7.20 -13.55 -19.76
CA PHE A 345 -7.68 -13.57 -18.39
C PHE A 345 -7.61 -14.97 -17.78
N ILE A 346 -7.02 -15.08 -16.59
CA ILE A 346 -6.98 -16.31 -15.78
C ILE A 346 -7.72 -16.04 -14.47
N ARG A 347 -8.77 -16.82 -14.18
CA ARG A 347 -9.54 -16.72 -12.94
C ARG A 347 -9.20 -17.90 -12.02
N CYS A 348 -8.50 -17.62 -10.94
CA CYS A 348 -8.17 -18.61 -9.91
C CYS A 348 -9.35 -18.74 -8.92
N ILE A 349 -9.77 -19.97 -8.62
CA ILE A 349 -10.89 -20.25 -7.71
C ILE A 349 -10.37 -20.99 -6.47
N LYS A 350 -10.64 -20.43 -5.29
CA LYS A 350 -10.33 -21.07 -4.01
C LYS A 350 -11.40 -22.12 -3.70
N PRO A 351 -11.04 -23.40 -3.49
CA PRO A 351 -12.02 -24.47 -3.31
C PRO A 351 -12.64 -24.48 -1.90
N ASN A 352 -11.96 -23.96 -0.88
CA ASN A 352 -12.47 -23.87 0.50
C ASN A 352 -11.70 -22.82 1.30
N SER A 353 -12.32 -22.27 2.34
CA SER A 353 -11.72 -21.29 3.25
C SER A 353 -10.55 -21.83 4.08
N LYS A 354 -10.53 -23.15 4.34
CA LYS A 354 -9.61 -23.85 5.25
C LYS A 354 -8.23 -24.21 4.68
N GLN A 355 -7.99 -23.92 3.39
CA GLN A 355 -6.74 -24.24 2.69
C GLN A 355 -6.41 -25.74 2.66
N LEU A 356 -7.43 -26.61 2.63
CA LEU A 356 -7.25 -28.06 2.63
C LEU A 356 -7.47 -28.66 1.22
N PRO A 357 -6.61 -29.59 0.76
CA PRO A 357 -6.87 -30.32 -0.48
C PRO A 357 -8.08 -31.25 -0.33
N GLY A 358 -8.78 -31.53 -1.44
CA GLY A 358 -9.92 -32.45 -1.46
C GLY A 358 -11.22 -31.93 -0.83
N MET A 359 -11.22 -30.70 -0.29
CA MET A 359 -12.41 -30.05 0.24
C MET A 359 -12.99 -29.03 -0.74
N TYR A 360 -14.31 -29.00 -0.88
CA TYR A 360 -15.04 -28.11 -1.77
C TYR A 360 -16.22 -27.44 -1.03
N GLU A 361 -16.19 -26.12 -0.93
CA GLU A 361 -17.24 -25.30 -0.32
C GLU A 361 -18.09 -24.67 -1.43
N LYS A 362 -19.26 -25.27 -1.71
CA LYS A 362 -20.13 -24.90 -2.83
C LYS A 362 -20.49 -23.41 -2.83
N ASP A 363 -20.90 -22.87 -1.68
CA ASP A 363 -21.37 -21.48 -1.60
C ASP A 363 -20.22 -20.50 -1.85
N LEU A 364 -19.03 -20.77 -1.29
CA LEU A 364 -17.82 -19.98 -1.52
C LEU A 364 -17.39 -20.00 -3.00
N VAL A 365 -17.43 -21.17 -3.65
CA VAL A 365 -17.07 -21.28 -5.06
C VAL A 365 -18.10 -20.58 -5.95
N LEU A 366 -19.40 -20.74 -5.65
CA LEU A 366 -20.47 -20.07 -6.39
C LEU A 366 -20.38 -18.55 -6.26
N GLU A 367 -20.05 -18.03 -5.07
CA GLU A 367 -19.82 -16.61 -4.85
C GLU A 367 -18.65 -16.09 -5.69
N GLN A 368 -17.51 -16.76 -5.67
CA GLN A 368 -16.36 -16.39 -6.52
C GLN A 368 -16.70 -16.41 -8.01
N LEU A 369 -17.48 -17.39 -8.49
CA LEU A 369 -17.89 -17.47 -9.90
C LEU A 369 -18.79 -16.30 -10.32
N ARG A 370 -19.67 -15.83 -9.42
CA ARG A 370 -20.49 -14.62 -9.63
C ARG A 370 -19.61 -13.37 -9.62
N CYS A 371 -18.82 -13.18 -8.57
CA CYS A 371 -18.00 -11.98 -8.42
C CYS A 371 -16.95 -11.85 -9.54
N CYS A 372 -16.32 -12.94 -10.00
CA CYS A 372 -15.31 -12.89 -11.05
C CYS A 372 -15.87 -12.73 -12.48
N GLY A 373 -17.18 -12.59 -12.65
CA GLY A 373 -17.81 -12.43 -13.96
C GLY A 373 -17.83 -13.72 -14.80
N VAL A 374 -17.54 -14.88 -14.22
CA VAL A 374 -17.38 -16.14 -14.98
C VAL A 374 -18.73 -16.62 -15.51
N LEU A 375 -19.79 -16.45 -14.72
CA LEU A 375 -21.14 -16.85 -15.14
C LEU A 375 -21.65 -15.98 -16.30
N GLU A 376 -21.28 -14.72 -16.32
CA GLU A 376 -21.59 -13.75 -17.37
C GLU A 376 -20.85 -14.13 -18.65
N VAL A 377 -19.55 -14.48 -18.59
CA VAL A 377 -18.80 -14.96 -19.77
C VAL A 377 -19.42 -16.21 -20.37
N VAL A 378 -19.76 -17.21 -19.55
CA VAL A 378 -20.34 -18.48 -20.02
C VAL A 378 -21.72 -18.29 -20.66
N ARG A 379 -22.44 -17.22 -20.36
CA ARG A 379 -23.72 -16.91 -21.02
C ARG A 379 -23.53 -16.37 -22.44
N ILE A 380 -22.34 -15.88 -22.78
CA ILE A 380 -22.04 -15.17 -24.02
C ILE A 380 -21.22 -16.03 -24.98
N SER A 381 -20.30 -16.83 -24.43
CA SER A 381 -19.57 -17.88 -25.17
C SER A 381 -20.50 -19.03 -25.59
#